data_AF-A0AAU9JH53-F1
#
_entry.id   AF-A0AAU9JH53-F1
#
_cell.length_a   1.000
_cell.length_b   1.000
_cell.length_c   1.000
_cell.angle_alpha   90.00
_cell.angle_beta   90.00
_cell.angle_gamma   90.00
#
_symmetry.space_group_name_H-M   'P 1'
#
loop_
_entity.id
_entity.type
_entity.pdbx_description
1 polymer ?
#
loop_
_entity_poly.entity_id
_entity_poly.type
_entity_poly.pdbx_seq_one_letter_code
_entity_poly.pdbx_strand_id
1 'polypeptide(L)'
;MRSAGNTFRPGFDEAASPNTRTLNTQGSVTSLVGAQSTSGSASLKGKLLSLEEMIRSITEEMNFHKKEVQILRSEKDTLENVLNMKINDVRKSLMSEINRVEEEMKRHFSHQKAENSRLQQQITQLKGEKTALQQQLLALQRRISELESQVGNEP
;
A
#
# COMPACT_ATOMS: atom_id res chain seq x y z
N MET A 1 3.22 28.24 -26.18
CA MET A 1 4.43 28.05 -25.35
C MET A 1 4.06 27.14 -24.18
N ARG A 2 4.77 26.00 -24.07
CA ARG A 2 5.16 25.16 -22.89
C ARG A 2 4.26 25.16 -21.64
N SER A 3 4.12 24.11 -20.83
CA SER A 3 4.39 22.66 -20.82
C SER A 3 4.12 22.22 -19.36
N ALA A 4 3.80 20.94 -19.17
CA ALA A 4 4.00 20.11 -17.98
C ALA A 4 2.99 20.16 -16.81
N GLY A 5 2.45 18.97 -16.50
CA GLY A 5 1.69 18.62 -15.29
C GLY A 5 1.38 17.13 -15.28
N ASN A 6 2.39 16.32 -14.91
CA ASN A 6 2.42 14.87 -14.81
C ASN A 6 1.13 14.22 -14.26
N THR A 7 0.50 13.34 -15.03
CA THR A 7 -0.41 12.31 -14.52
C THR A 7 0.40 11.07 -14.12
N PHE A 8 0.56 10.89 -12.81
CA PHE A 8 1.18 9.71 -12.20
C PHE A 8 0.23 8.51 -12.36
N ARG A 9 0.64 7.52 -13.17
CA ARG A 9 0.01 6.19 -13.23
C ARG A 9 0.77 5.26 -12.27
N PRO A 10 0.12 4.62 -11.30
CA PRO A 10 0.76 3.52 -10.58
C PRO A 10 0.76 2.29 -11.50
N GLY A 11 1.95 1.89 -11.92
CA GLY A 11 2.17 0.60 -12.57
C GLY A 11 1.85 -0.52 -11.59
N PHE A 12 0.97 -1.42 -12.00
CA PHE A 12 0.88 -2.74 -11.40
C PHE A 12 2.12 -3.50 -11.85
N ASP A 13 3.09 -3.67 -10.95
CA ASP A 13 4.23 -4.55 -11.19
C ASP A 13 3.74 -6.00 -11.28
N GLU A 14 3.84 -6.53 -12.49
CA GLU A 14 3.59 -7.88 -12.91
C GLU A 14 4.52 -8.83 -12.15
N ALA A 15 3.96 -9.55 -11.17
CA ALA A 15 4.69 -10.57 -10.43
C ALA A 15 5.04 -11.71 -11.39
N ALA A 16 6.30 -11.74 -11.82
CA ALA A 16 6.87 -12.82 -12.63
C ALA A 16 6.70 -14.17 -11.94
N SER A 17 5.91 -15.06 -12.55
CA SER A 17 5.75 -16.45 -12.16
C SER A 17 7.09 -17.18 -12.15
N PRO A 18 7.35 -18.08 -11.18
CA PRO A 18 8.57 -18.88 -11.18
C PRO A 18 8.55 -19.91 -12.31
N ASN A 19 9.60 -19.87 -13.12
CA ASN A 19 9.93 -20.85 -14.17
C ASN A 19 9.74 -22.30 -13.67
N THR A 20 8.73 -22.98 -14.19
CA THR A 20 8.66 -24.45 -14.18
C THR A 20 9.71 -24.99 -15.16
N ARG A 21 10.91 -25.25 -14.65
CA ARG A 21 11.91 -26.10 -15.32
C ARG A 21 11.32 -27.49 -15.53
N THR A 22 10.91 -27.77 -16.75
CA THR A 22 10.64 -29.13 -17.22
C THR A 22 11.97 -29.88 -17.27
N LEU A 23 12.16 -30.78 -16.31
CA LEU A 23 13.25 -31.74 -16.32
C LEU A 23 12.98 -32.76 -17.44
N ASN A 24 13.83 -32.69 -18.45
CA ASN A 24 13.92 -33.61 -19.57
C ASN A 24 14.40 -34.99 -19.07
N THR A 25 13.46 -35.90 -18.80
CA THR A 25 13.81 -37.31 -18.58
C THR A 25 13.99 -37.98 -19.93
N GLN A 26 15.23 -37.99 -20.39
CA GLN A 26 15.70 -38.65 -21.59
C GLN A 26 15.49 -40.17 -21.44
N GLY A 27 14.30 -40.64 -21.84
CA GLY A 27 14.01 -42.05 -22.03
C GLY A 27 14.83 -42.58 -23.19
N SER A 28 15.98 -43.16 -22.87
CA SER A 28 16.82 -43.94 -23.78
C SER A 28 16.03 -45.13 -24.31
N VAL A 29 15.45 -45.01 -25.51
CA VAL A 29 14.92 -46.13 -26.28
C VAL A 29 16.10 -46.95 -26.81
N THR A 30 16.54 -47.89 -25.98
CA THR A 30 17.53 -48.89 -26.35
C THR A 30 16.90 -49.84 -27.37
N SER A 31 17.51 -49.87 -28.55
CA SER A 31 17.27 -50.79 -29.67
C SER A 31 17.26 -52.26 -29.19
N LEU A 32 16.14 -52.97 -29.40
CA LEU A 32 16.06 -54.41 -29.15
C LEU A 32 16.20 -55.17 -30.47
N VAL A 33 17.43 -55.63 -30.75
CA VAL A 33 17.72 -56.72 -31.67
C VAL A 33 18.25 -57.86 -30.80
N GLY A 34 17.69 -59.06 -30.95
CA GLY A 34 18.30 -60.29 -30.42
C GLY A 34 17.37 -61.13 -29.56
N ALA A 35 16.89 -62.22 -30.16
CA ALA A 35 16.19 -63.30 -29.50
C ALA A 35 17.08 -63.98 -28.44
N GLN A 36 16.61 -64.09 -27.19
CA GLN A 36 16.92 -65.23 -26.32
C GLN A 36 16.01 -65.28 -25.08
N SER A 37 15.47 -66.47 -24.80
CA SER A 37 14.96 -66.94 -23.50
C SER A 37 13.67 -66.33 -22.93
N THR A 38 12.54 -66.81 -23.45
CA THR A 38 11.18 -66.72 -22.90
C THR A 38 10.97 -67.66 -21.69
N SER A 39 11.67 -67.48 -20.57
CA SER A 39 11.45 -68.33 -19.38
C SER A 39 11.58 -67.68 -18.01
N GLY A 40 11.73 -66.34 -17.93
CA GLY A 40 11.83 -65.62 -16.66
C GLY A 40 10.52 -65.01 -16.16
N SER A 41 9.90 -64.14 -16.97
CA SER A 41 8.78 -63.29 -16.52
C SER A 41 7.39 -63.93 -16.58
N ALA A 42 7.20 -64.98 -17.38
CA ALA A 42 5.94 -65.73 -17.45
C ALA A 42 5.78 -66.77 -16.32
N SER A 43 6.87 -67.06 -15.58
CA SER A 43 6.84 -67.98 -14.44
C SER A 43 6.22 -67.30 -13.21
N LEU A 44 5.53 -68.07 -12.37
CA LEU A 44 5.04 -67.61 -11.06
C LEU A 44 6.15 -66.95 -10.24
N LYS A 45 7.37 -67.48 -10.33
CA LYS A 45 8.56 -66.94 -9.64
C LYS A 45 8.95 -65.54 -10.14
N GLY A 46 8.90 -65.30 -11.46
CA GLY A 46 9.18 -63.99 -12.04
C GLY A 46 8.12 -62.94 -11.68
N LYS A 47 6.85 -63.33 -11.68
CA LYS A 47 5.75 -62.47 -11.20
C LYS A 47 5.88 -62.13 -9.72
N LEU A 48 6.28 -63.10 -8.90
CA LEU A 48 6.48 -62.90 -7.46
C LEU A 48 7.65 -61.93 -7.19
N LEU A 49 8.78 -62.09 -7.88
CA LEU A 49 9.90 -61.15 -7.78
C LEU A 49 9.52 -59.73 -8.23
N SER A 50 8.75 -59.59 -9.31
CA SER A 50 8.27 -58.29 -9.78
C SER A 50 7.31 -57.63 -8.76
N LEU A 51 6.44 -58.41 -8.13
CA LEU A 51 5.57 -57.91 -7.06
C LEU A 51 6.38 -57.49 -5.82
N GLU A 52 7.40 -58.25 -5.43
CA GLU A 52 8.28 -57.89 -4.32
C GLU A 52 9.02 -56.56 -4.57
N GLU A 53 9.51 -56.35 -5.79
CA GLU A 53 10.19 -55.11 -6.18
C GLU A 53 9.21 -53.93 -6.21
N MET A 54 8.00 -54.13 -6.74
CA MET A 54 6.93 -53.13 -6.71
C MET A 54 6.54 -52.75 -5.27
N ILE A 55 6.41 -53.72 -4.37
CA ILE A 55 6.12 -53.47 -2.94
C ILE A 55 7.23 -52.64 -2.31
N ARG A 56 8.50 -52.91 -2.62
CA ARG A 56 9.63 -52.10 -2.13
C ARG A 56 9.56 -50.66 -2.62
N SER A 57 9.36 -50.45 -3.93
CA SER A 57 9.21 -49.11 -4.52
C SER A 57 8.07 -48.33 -3.86
N ILE A 58 6.90 -48.95 -3.74
CA ILE A 58 5.73 -48.31 -3.09
C ILE A 58 6.03 -47.99 -1.63
N THR A 59 6.76 -48.85 -0.91
CA THR A 59 7.13 -48.61 0.49
C THR A 59 8.08 -47.41 0.61
N GLU A 60 9.03 -47.25 -0.31
CA GLU A 60 9.94 -46.11 -0.35
C GLU A 60 9.20 -44.82 -0.67
N GLU A 61 8.35 -44.83 -1.70
CA GLU A 61 7.49 -43.70 -2.08
C GLU A 61 6.55 -43.28 -0.94
N MET A 62 5.93 -44.25 -0.25
CA MET A 62 5.07 -43.98 0.90
C MET A 62 5.82 -43.29 2.03
N ASN A 63 7.04 -43.73 2.33
CA ASN A 63 7.87 -43.11 3.34
C ASN A 63 8.34 -41.70 2.94
N PHE A 64 8.61 -41.49 1.65
CA PHE A 64 8.92 -40.17 1.11
C PHE A 64 7.73 -39.21 1.27
N HIS A 65 6.54 -39.58 0.80
CA HIS A 65 5.34 -38.75 0.93
C HIS A 65 4.96 -38.48 2.38
N LYS A 66 5.18 -39.43 3.30
CA LYS A 66 4.97 -39.21 4.73
C LYS A 66 5.84 -38.07 5.27
N LYS A 67 7.11 -37.98 4.84
CA LYS A 67 8.01 -36.89 5.23
C LYS A 67 7.59 -35.57 4.58
N GLU A 68 7.23 -35.60 3.30
CA GLU A 68 6.77 -34.43 2.57
C GLU A 68 5.53 -33.80 3.22
N VAL A 69 4.52 -34.61 3.57
CA VAL A 69 3.33 -34.16 4.30
C VAL A 69 3.69 -33.54 5.65
N GLN A 70 4.68 -34.08 6.36
CA GLN A 70 5.12 -33.51 7.63
C GLN A 70 5.78 -32.15 7.45
N ILE A 71 6.61 -31.98 6.42
CA ILE A 71 7.22 -30.70 6.07
C ILE A 71 6.14 -29.67 5.71
N LEU A 72 5.22 -30.03 4.81
CA LEU A 72 4.12 -29.16 4.39
C LEU A 72 3.26 -28.69 5.57
N ARG A 73 3.01 -29.57 6.56
CA ARG A 73 2.32 -29.17 7.80
C ARG A 73 3.11 -28.12 8.59
N SER A 74 4.42 -28.32 8.75
CA SER A 74 5.27 -27.34 9.46
C SER A 74 5.39 -26.00 8.73
N GLU A 75 5.43 -26.02 7.40
CA GLU A 75 5.43 -24.80 6.58
C GLU A 75 4.10 -24.06 6.67
N LYS A 76 2.98 -24.80 6.59
CA LYS A 76 1.63 -24.25 6.81
C LYS A 76 1.56 -23.52 8.16
N ASP A 77 1.97 -24.16 9.24
CA ASP A 77 1.90 -23.57 10.58
C ASP A 77 2.78 -22.31 10.69
N THR A 78 3.97 -22.34 10.06
CA THR A 78 4.86 -21.18 9.98
C THR A 78 4.23 -20.02 9.21
N LEU A 79 3.61 -20.31 8.06
CA LEU A 79 2.94 -19.31 7.24
C LEU A 79 1.74 -18.70 7.96
N GLU A 80 0.92 -19.51 8.65
CA GLU A 80 -0.19 -19.02 9.45
C GLU A 80 0.28 -18.08 10.57
N ASN A 81 1.39 -18.41 11.24
CA ASN A 81 1.97 -17.54 12.27
C ASN A 81 2.45 -16.20 11.68
N VAL A 82 3.20 -16.24 10.58
CA VAL A 82 3.69 -15.03 9.91
C VAL A 82 2.54 -14.17 9.41
N LEU A 83 1.49 -14.78 8.84
CA LEU A 83 0.31 -14.07 8.37
C LEU A 83 -0.40 -13.37 9.53
N ASN A 84 -0.64 -14.08 10.64
CA ASN A 84 -1.27 -13.51 11.83
C ASN A 84 -0.43 -12.35 12.43
N MET A 85 0.89 -12.49 12.48
CA MET A 85 1.78 -11.40 12.90
C MET A 85 1.64 -10.18 12.00
N LYS A 86 1.74 -10.37 10.67
CA LYS A 86 1.60 -9.25 9.72
C LYS A 86 0.24 -8.57 9.79
N ILE A 87 -0.84 -9.33 9.93
CA ILE A 87 -2.19 -8.77 10.10
C ILE A 87 -2.24 -7.89 11.35
N ASN A 88 -1.71 -8.39 12.47
CA ASN A 88 -1.72 -7.65 13.73
C ASN A 88 -0.85 -6.39 13.68
N ASP A 89 0.32 -6.46 13.06
CA ASP A 89 1.24 -5.31 12.94
C ASP A 89 0.65 -4.23 12.03
N VAL A 90 0.12 -4.61 10.86
CA VAL A 90 -0.57 -3.68 9.97
C VAL A 90 -1.77 -3.05 10.66
N ARG A 91 -2.59 -3.84 11.36
CA ARG A 91 -3.74 -3.34 12.11
C ARG A 91 -3.34 -2.32 13.17
N LYS A 92 -2.28 -2.60 13.95
CA LYS A 92 -1.76 -1.68 14.97
C LYS A 92 -1.23 -0.39 14.34
N SER A 93 -0.47 -0.50 13.26
CA SER A 93 0.08 0.65 12.54
C SER A 93 -1.03 1.56 12.00
N LEU A 94 -2.06 0.98 11.36
CA LEU A 94 -3.18 1.74 10.84
C LEU A 94 -3.98 2.42 11.96
N MET A 95 -4.22 1.73 13.08
CA MET A 95 -4.91 2.31 14.22
C MET A 95 -4.14 3.50 14.82
N SER A 96 -2.81 3.39 14.90
CA SER A 96 -1.95 4.48 15.36
C SER A 96 -2.02 5.69 14.43
N GLU A 97 -1.99 5.47 13.11
CA GLU A 97 -2.07 6.56 12.13
C GLU A 97 -3.45 7.24 12.15
N ILE A 98 -4.53 6.48 12.31
CA ILE A 98 -5.88 7.05 12.47
C ILE A 98 -5.92 7.98 13.68
N ASN A 99 -5.46 7.52 14.84
CA ASN A 99 -5.45 8.34 16.06
C ASN A 99 -4.61 9.61 15.88
N ARG A 100 -3.41 9.49 15.27
CA ARG A 100 -2.53 10.63 15.00
C ARG A 100 -3.20 11.66 14.10
N VAL A 101 -3.79 11.23 12.99
CA VAL A 101 -4.47 12.11 12.03
C VAL A 101 -5.69 12.77 12.65
N GLU A 102 -6.48 12.04 13.46
CA GLU A 102 -7.62 12.61 14.17
C GLU A 102 -7.22 13.72 15.16
N GLU A 103 -6.14 13.51 15.92
CA GLU A 103 -5.61 14.52 16.84
C GLU A 103 -5.08 15.75 16.11
N GLU A 104 -4.32 15.55 15.03
CA GLU A 104 -3.84 16.64 14.17
C GLU A 104 -5.01 17.44 13.59
N MET A 105 -6.03 16.77 13.07
CA MET A 105 -7.22 17.42 12.52
C MET A 105 -7.96 18.25 13.58
N LYS A 106 -8.15 17.71 14.78
CA LYS A 106 -8.76 18.45 15.90
C LYS A 106 -7.95 19.68 16.29
N ARG A 107 -6.61 19.56 16.37
CA ARG A 107 -5.72 20.69 16.66
C ARG A 107 -5.80 21.75 15.58
N HIS A 108 -5.70 21.36 14.31
CA HIS A 108 -5.77 22.28 13.18
C HIS A 108 -7.12 23.01 13.13
N PHE A 109 -8.22 22.32 13.35
CA PHE A 109 -9.55 22.92 13.40
C PHE A 109 -9.67 23.97 14.51
N SER A 110 -9.18 23.65 15.72
CA SER A 110 -9.17 24.58 16.86
C SER A 110 -8.35 25.83 16.55
N HIS A 111 -7.15 25.66 16.01
CA HIS A 111 -6.29 26.77 15.59
C HIS A 111 -6.94 27.63 14.51
N GLN A 112 -7.53 27.01 13.48
CA GLN A 112 -8.20 27.74 12.41
C GLN A 112 -9.41 28.52 12.93
N LYS A 113 -10.17 27.96 13.86
CA LYS A 113 -11.30 28.64 14.50
C LYS A 113 -10.84 29.87 15.30
N ALA A 114 -9.77 29.73 16.08
CA ALA A 114 -9.20 30.84 16.85
C ALA A 114 -8.66 31.94 15.94
N GLU A 115 -7.93 31.57 14.88
CA GLU A 115 -7.37 32.54 13.93
C GLU A 115 -8.46 33.26 13.14
N ASN A 116 -9.51 32.56 12.70
CA ASN A 116 -10.67 33.20 12.07
C ASN A 116 -11.34 34.23 12.99
N SER A 117 -11.47 33.92 14.29
CA SER A 117 -12.02 34.88 15.25
C SER A 117 -11.10 36.10 15.41
N ARG A 118 -9.79 35.89 15.51
CA ARG A 118 -8.78 36.96 15.61
C ARG A 118 -8.78 37.87 14.37
N LEU A 119 -8.90 37.29 13.18
CA LEU A 119 -8.97 38.04 11.92
C LEU A 119 -10.27 38.83 11.82
N GLN A 120 -11.41 38.25 12.20
CA GLN A 120 -12.69 38.97 12.23
C GLN A 120 -12.69 40.17 13.19
N GLN A 121 -12.06 40.02 14.36
CA GLN A 121 -11.87 41.13 15.29
C GLN A 121 -11.04 42.26 14.67
N GLN A 122 -9.90 41.92 14.03
CA GLN A 122 -9.07 42.91 13.34
C GLN A 122 -9.81 43.62 12.21
N ILE A 123 -10.57 42.88 11.39
CA ILE A 123 -11.40 43.47 10.32
C ILE A 123 -12.40 44.47 10.90
N THR A 124 -13.02 44.12 12.03
CA THR A 124 -13.99 45.00 12.70
C THR A 124 -13.32 46.27 13.22
N GLN A 125 -12.16 46.15 13.85
CA GLN A 125 -11.37 47.29 14.32
C GLN A 125 -10.97 48.23 13.17
N LEU A 126 -10.39 47.67 12.10
CA LEU A 126 -9.97 48.45 10.93
C LEU A 126 -11.13 49.17 10.25
N LYS A 127 -12.34 48.57 10.23
CA LYS A 127 -13.54 49.26 9.76
C LYS A 127 -13.90 50.46 10.63
N GLY A 128 -13.83 50.32 11.95
CA GLY A 128 -14.06 51.42 12.89
C GLY A 128 -13.05 52.56 12.69
N GLU A 129 -11.77 52.23 12.61
CA GLU A 129 -10.69 53.21 12.34
C GLU A 129 -10.89 53.91 10.99
N LYS A 130 -11.24 53.17 9.94
CA LYS A 130 -11.56 53.75 8.63
C LYS A 130 -12.70 54.77 8.72
N THR A 131 -13.79 54.46 9.42
CA THR A 131 -14.91 55.39 9.59
C THR A 131 -14.50 56.63 10.39
N ALA A 132 -13.71 56.47 11.46
CA ALA A 132 -13.21 57.60 12.25
C ALA A 132 -12.34 58.54 11.40
N LEU A 133 -11.42 57.99 10.60
CA LEU A 133 -10.57 58.76 9.69
C LEU A 133 -11.41 59.47 8.61
N GLN A 134 -12.44 58.82 8.07
CA GLN A 134 -13.35 59.47 7.11
C GLN A 134 -14.11 60.65 7.73
N GLN A 135 -14.55 60.55 8.98
CA GLN A 135 -15.19 61.66 9.68
C GLN A 135 -14.23 62.82 9.94
N GLN A 136 -12.99 62.52 10.36
CA GLN A 136 -11.95 63.52 10.53
C GLN A 136 -11.62 64.25 9.23
N LEU A 137 -11.52 63.51 8.11
CA LEU A 137 -11.30 64.09 6.79
C LEU A 137 -12.41 65.07 6.39
N LEU A 138 -13.68 64.68 6.58
CA LEU A 138 -14.82 65.55 6.29
C LEU A 138 -14.82 66.81 7.17
N ALA A 139 -14.48 66.69 8.45
CA ALA A 139 -14.38 67.83 9.36
C ALA A 139 -13.28 68.80 8.95
N LEU A 140 -12.10 68.28 8.56
CA LEU A 140 -11.00 69.09 8.05
C LEU A 140 -11.37 69.79 6.73
N GLN A 141 -12.03 69.10 5.80
CA GLN A 141 -12.51 69.69 4.55
C GLN A 141 -13.46 70.87 4.80
N ARG A 142 -14.42 70.73 5.73
CA ARG A 142 -15.33 71.84 6.11
C ARG A 142 -14.57 73.03 6.67
N ARG A 143 -13.61 72.79 7.57
CA ARG A 143 -12.78 73.85 8.15
C ARG A 143 -11.92 74.56 7.11
N ILE A 144 -11.40 73.83 6.13
CA ILE A 144 -10.68 74.43 4.99
C ILE A 144 -11.63 75.34 4.21
N SER A 145 -12.82 74.88 3.84
CA SER A 145 -13.79 75.71 3.12
C SER A 145 -14.25 76.95 3.90
N GLU A 146 -14.40 76.84 5.22
CA GLU A 146 -14.69 77.99 6.09
C GLU A 146 -13.56 79.02 6.09
N LEU A 147 -12.30 78.56 6.18
CA LEU A 147 -11.12 79.43 6.12
C LEU A 147 -10.95 80.07 4.74
N GLU A 148 -11.16 79.31 3.67
CA GLU A 148 -11.13 79.81 2.28
C GLU A 148 -12.17 80.93 2.08
N SER A 149 -13.37 80.78 2.64
CA SER A 149 -14.43 81.80 2.62
C SER A 149 -14.07 83.06 3.44
N GLN A 150 -13.41 82.89 4.59
CA GLN A 150 -12.97 84.01 5.43
C GLN A 150 -11.85 84.83 4.76
N VAL A 151 -10.88 84.15 4.15
CA VAL A 151 -9.77 84.82 3.41
C VAL A 151 -10.28 85.54 2.17
N GLY A 152 -11.27 84.98 1.46
CA GLY A 152 -11.87 85.64 0.28
C GLY A 152 -12.73 86.87 0.59
N ASN A 153 -13.01 87.16 1.88
CA ASN A 153 -13.84 88.27 2.35
C ASN A 153 -13.06 89.36 3.10
N GLU A 154 -11.72 89.32 3.12
CA GLU A 154 -10.93 90.51 3.47
C GLU A 154 -10.96 91.52 2.31
N PRO A 155 -11.27 92.81 2.55
CA PRO A 155 -11.38 93.85 1.52
C PRO A 155 -10.06 94.26 0.87
#